data_AF-A0A0A1TZX3-F1
#
_entry.id   AF-A0A0A1TZX3-F1
#
_cell.length_a   1.000
_cell.length_b   1.000
_cell.length_c   1.000
_cell.angle_alpha   90.00
_cell.angle_beta   90.00
_cell.angle_gamma   90.00
#
_symmetry.space_group_name_H-M   'P 1'
#
loop_
_entity.id
_entity.type
_entity.pdbx_description
1 polymer ?
#
loop_
_entity_poly.entity_id
_entity_poly.type
_entity_poly.pdbx_seq_one_letter_code
_entity_poly.pdbx_strand_id
1 'polypeptide(L)'
;MFVVYFLLSYSLSKYVIGPDKDDNYAYKSGVCYYTGDDFYNKVEIEGSTIKAYESQDCKKWSEVSIEDFGKGLTIQSELPLYSAMALDYSDKSDCKLQLADSFPMEKYFKEGCVKLTDTSSIKTEATSDSVLVLTYDKVPDCKGEPSKTVTKPVDKCILEIDTYFIYSSGTNMAFVAMVAALLVLLI
;
A
#
# COMPACT_ATOMS: atom_id res chain seq x y z
N MET A 1 13.45 30.06 8.90
CA MET A 1 12.34 29.85 9.84
C MET A 1 11.01 29.51 9.16
N PHE A 2 10.65 30.12 8.02
CA PHE A 2 9.43 29.77 7.26
C PHE A 2 9.45 28.38 6.60
N VAL A 3 10.61 27.91 6.14
CA VAL A 3 10.77 26.59 5.50
C VAL A 3 10.51 25.43 6.47
N VAL A 4 10.83 25.62 7.76
CA VAL A 4 10.62 24.61 8.82
C VAL A 4 9.13 24.40 9.12
N TYR A 5 8.33 25.48 9.06
CA TYR A 5 6.87 25.37 9.24
C TYR A 5 6.17 24.71 8.06
N PHE A 6 6.68 24.90 6.83
CA PHE A 6 6.14 24.23 5.65
C PHE A 6 6.43 22.72 5.68
N LEU A 7 7.62 22.32 6.13
CA LEU A 7 7.98 20.90 6.32
C LEU A 7 7.19 20.23 7.46
N LEU A 8 6.86 20.96 8.54
CA LEU A 8 6.01 20.47 9.62
C LEU A 8 4.53 20.28 9.21
N SER A 9 4.05 21.02 8.20
CA SER A 9 2.69 20.82 7.67
C SER A 9 2.56 19.63 6.72
N TYR A 10 3.68 19.10 6.20
CA TYR A 10 3.68 17.93 5.34
C TYR A 10 3.63 16.58 6.10
N SER A 11 3.78 16.59 7.43
CA SER A 11 4.06 15.36 8.20
C SER A 11 2.88 14.76 8.99
N LEU A 12 1.63 15.05 8.63
CA LEU A 12 0.47 14.34 9.20
C LEU A 12 -0.46 13.85 8.09
N SER A 13 0.10 13.17 7.08
CA SER A 13 -0.71 12.41 6.14
C SER A 13 -1.45 11.31 6.91
N LYS A 14 -2.76 11.46 7.08
CA LYS A 14 -3.61 10.40 7.62
C LYS A 14 -3.92 9.38 6.53
N TYR A 15 -3.91 8.11 6.91
CA TYR A 15 -4.22 6.98 6.06
C TYR A 15 -5.56 6.38 6.47
N VAL A 16 -6.30 5.87 5.50
CA VAL A 16 -7.42 4.96 5.72
C VAL A 16 -6.93 3.55 5.39
N ILE A 17 -7.02 2.64 6.35
CA ILE A 17 -6.50 1.27 6.21
C ILE A 17 -7.65 0.28 6.27
N GLY A 18 -7.71 -0.60 5.26
CA GLY A 18 -8.67 -1.69 5.20
C GLY A 18 -8.25 -2.90 6.04
N PRO A 19 -9.22 -3.68 6.55
CA PRO A 19 -8.95 -4.82 7.41
C PRO A 19 -8.61 -6.04 6.55
N ASP A 20 -7.40 -6.13 6.02
CA ASP A 20 -6.91 -7.39 5.48
C ASP A 20 -5.98 -8.08 6.48
N LYS A 21 -6.01 -9.42 6.49
CA LYS A 21 -5.34 -10.21 7.53
C LYS A 21 -3.84 -10.18 7.29
N ASP A 22 -3.40 -10.40 6.05
CA ASP A 22 -2.02 -10.56 5.61
C ASP A 22 -1.38 -9.31 5.03
N ASP A 23 -2.10 -8.59 4.16
CA ASP A 23 -1.71 -7.26 3.71
C ASP A 23 -2.65 -6.20 4.30
N ASN A 24 -2.42 -4.94 4.00
CA ASN A 24 -3.49 -3.95 4.09
C ASN A 24 -3.41 -3.05 2.87
N TYR A 25 -4.55 -2.81 2.25
CA TYR A 25 -4.70 -1.64 1.40
C TYR A 25 -4.70 -0.40 2.26
N ALA A 26 -3.85 0.56 1.91
CA ALA A 26 -3.86 1.87 2.55
C ALA A 26 -4.15 2.96 1.51
N TYR A 27 -5.06 3.85 1.89
CA TYR A 27 -5.43 5.01 1.09
C TYR A 27 -4.95 6.26 1.81
N LYS A 28 -4.07 7.02 1.17
CA LYS A 28 -3.73 8.37 1.62
C LYS A 28 -4.90 9.29 1.32
N SER A 29 -5.36 10.04 2.34
CA SER A 29 -6.50 10.94 2.18
C SER A 29 -6.29 11.93 1.02
N GLY A 30 -7.27 12.04 0.13
CA GLY A 30 -7.31 12.94 -1.02
C GLY A 30 -6.53 12.47 -2.25
N VAL A 31 -5.88 11.32 -2.21
CA VAL A 31 -5.15 10.77 -3.37
C VAL A 31 -6.10 10.01 -4.29
N CYS A 32 -5.95 10.21 -5.60
CA CYS A 32 -6.71 9.49 -6.63
C CYS A 32 -6.05 8.13 -6.92
N TYR A 33 -6.70 7.04 -6.54
CA TYR A 33 -6.22 5.68 -6.75
C TYR A 33 -6.93 5.01 -7.91
N TYR A 34 -6.19 4.38 -8.81
CA TYR A 34 -6.74 3.56 -9.88
C TYR A 34 -7.23 2.22 -9.33
N THR A 35 -8.44 1.79 -9.72
CA THR A 35 -9.06 0.56 -9.20
C THR A 35 -9.50 -0.41 -10.27
N GLY A 36 -9.14 -0.17 -11.54
CA GLY A 36 -9.50 -1.01 -12.67
C GLY A 36 -10.53 -0.38 -13.60
N ASP A 37 -10.58 -0.86 -14.84
CA ASP A 37 -11.60 -0.49 -15.85
C ASP A 37 -11.76 1.03 -16.07
N ASP A 38 -10.67 1.79 -15.98
CA ASP A 38 -10.69 3.27 -16.06
C ASP A 38 -11.50 3.97 -14.96
N PHE A 39 -11.71 3.27 -13.83
CA PHE A 39 -12.27 3.83 -12.60
C PHE A 39 -11.20 4.16 -11.57
N TYR A 40 -11.52 5.17 -10.77
CA TYR A 40 -10.66 5.72 -9.75
C TYR A 40 -11.45 5.98 -8.47
N ASN A 41 -10.77 5.77 -7.36
CA ASN A 41 -11.31 5.93 -6.04
C ASN A 41 -10.45 6.89 -5.22
N LYS A 42 -11.08 7.63 -4.32
CA LYS A 42 -10.36 8.32 -3.24
C LYS A 42 -11.15 8.23 -1.96
N VAL A 43 -10.45 8.48 -0.87
CA VAL A 43 -11.06 8.69 0.44
C VAL A 43 -10.68 10.07 0.96
N GLU A 44 -11.58 10.68 1.72
CA GLU A 44 -11.29 11.90 2.48
C GLU A 44 -11.61 11.68 3.94
N ILE A 45 -10.77 12.24 4.81
CA ILE A 45 -10.95 12.18 6.26
C ILE A 45 -11.48 13.53 6.75
N GLU A 46 -12.72 13.52 7.22
CA GLU A 46 -13.37 14.69 7.82
C GLU A 46 -13.57 14.45 9.32
N GLY A 47 -12.62 14.97 10.13
CA GLY A 47 -12.63 14.73 11.57
C GLY A 47 -12.36 13.25 11.88
N SER A 48 -13.40 12.56 12.37
CA SER A 48 -13.39 11.11 12.65
C SER A 48 -14.14 10.28 11.60
N THR A 49 -14.64 10.92 10.54
CA THR A 49 -15.43 10.27 9.50
C THR A 49 -14.58 10.04 8.26
N ILE A 50 -14.81 8.91 7.60
CA ILE A 50 -14.24 8.59 6.28
C ILE A 50 -15.34 8.80 5.25
N LYS A 51 -15.06 9.60 4.22
CA LYS A 51 -15.88 9.68 3.01
C LYS A 51 -15.17 9.00 1.87
N ALA A 52 -15.93 8.31 1.03
CA ALA A 52 -15.45 7.58 -0.12
C ALA A 52 -16.03 8.18 -1.40
N TYR A 53 -15.21 8.23 -2.45
CA TYR A 53 -15.60 8.79 -3.72
C TYR A 53 -15.08 7.96 -4.87
N GLU A 54 -15.86 7.91 -5.95
CA GLU A 54 -15.49 7.31 -7.23
C GLU A 54 -15.46 8.36 -8.35
N SER A 55 -14.66 8.10 -9.38
CA SER A 55 -14.48 8.96 -10.54
C SER A 55 -13.98 8.16 -11.73
N GLN A 56 -14.13 8.71 -12.94
CA GLN A 56 -13.49 8.22 -14.17
C GLN A 56 -12.33 9.11 -14.62
N ASP A 57 -12.12 10.26 -13.98
CA ASP A 57 -11.17 11.29 -14.44
C ASP A 57 -10.36 11.97 -13.33
N CYS A 58 -10.46 11.49 -12.09
CA CYS A 58 -9.89 12.10 -10.87
C CYS A 58 -10.34 13.54 -10.59
N LYS A 59 -11.32 14.09 -11.32
CA LYS A 59 -11.74 15.50 -11.23
C LYS A 59 -13.18 15.63 -10.77
N LYS A 60 -14.08 14.85 -11.36
CA LYS A 60 -15.49 14.80 -10.99
C LYS A 60 -15.71 13.60 -10.10
N TRP A 61 -16.05 13.87 -8.85
CA TRP A 61 -16.18 12.87 -7.80
C TRP A 61 -17.64 12.69 -7.42
N SER A 62 -18.08 11.44 -7.41
CA SER A 62 -19.36 11.02 -6.85
C SER A 62 -19.10 10.38 -5.49
N GLU A 63 -19.78 10.86 -4.45
CA GLU A 63 -19.70 10.24 -3.13
C GLU A 63 -20.41 8.87 -3.18
N VAL A 64 -19.76 7.85 -2.64
CA VAL A 64 -20.29 6.49 -2.53
C VAL A 64 -20.42 6.11 -1.07
N SER A 65 -21.27 5.12 -0.77
CA SER A 65 -21.39 4.66 0.61
C SER A 65 -20.08 3.98 1.04
N ILE A 66 -19.69 4.19 2.29
CA ILE A 66 -18.48 3.56 2.83
C ILE A 66 -18.59 2.02 2.86
N GLU A 67 -19.82 1.50 2.97
CA GLU A 67 -20.09 0.06 2.95
C GLU A 67 -19.82 -0.55 1.57
N ASP A 68 -20.12 0.19 0.50
CA ASP A 68 -19.83 -0.21 -0.88
C ASP A 68 -18.34 -0.09 -1.20
N PHE A 69 -17.64 0.87 -0.58
CA PHE A 69 -16.20 1.05 -0.75
C PHE A 69 -15.38 -0.02 -0.03
N GLY A 70 -15.76 -0.36 1.20
CA GLY A 70 -15.05 -1.35 1.99
C GLY A 70 -15.47 -1.38 3.46
N LYS A 71 -15.68 -2.57 4.00
CA LYS A 71 -16.01 -2.74 5.42
C LYS A 71 -14.78 -2.63 6.30
N GLY A 72 -14.95 -2.04 7.49
CA GLY A 72 -13.94 -2.02 8.55
C GLY A 72 -12.73 -1.11 8.29
N LEU A 73 -12.89 -0.10 7.46
CA LEU A 73 -11.88 0.94 7.24
C LEU A 73 -11.60 1.70 8.53
N THR A 74 -10.32 1.93 8.83
CA THR A 74 -9.89 2.65 10.03
C THR A 74 -8.97 3.81 9.66
N ILE A 75 -9.10 4.93 10.39
CA ILE A 75 -8.20 6.06 10.24
C ILE A 75 -6.94 5.79 11.08
N GLN A 76 -5.77 5.87 10.45
CA GLN A 76 -4.48 5.79 11.12
C GLN A 76 -3.63 7.02 10.79
N SER A 77 -2.86 7.48 11.77
CA SER A 77 -1.95 8.63 11.60
C SER A 77 -0.71 8.28 10.80
N GLU A 78 -0.33 7.00 10.78
CA GLU A 78 0.87 6.49 10.15
C GLU A 78 0.56 5.13 9.51
N LEU A 79 1.37 4.72 8.54
CA LEU A 79 1.32 3.37 8.00
C LEU A 79 1.90 2.38 9.02
N PRO A 80 1.32 1.18 9.18
CA PRO A 80 1.90 0.13 10.02
C PRO A 80 3.28 -0.27 9.48
N LEU A 81 4.15 -0.80 10.35
CA LEU A 81 5.42 -1.38 9.92
C LEU A 81 5.18 -2.50 8.90
N TYR A 82 5.87 -2.42 7.77
CA TYR A 82 5.74 -3.35 6.66
C TYR A 82 7.12 -3.87 6.21
N SER A 83 7.15 -5.12 5.79
CA SER A 83 8.35 -5.79 5.26
C SER A 83 8.51 -5.58 3.75
N ALA A 84 7.41 -5.36 3.05
CA ALA A 84 7.35 -5.12 1.61
C ALA A 84 6.09 -4.35 1.25
N MET A 85 6.03 -3.85 0.02
CA MET A 85 4.82 -3.28 -0.57
C MET A 85 4.58 -3.84 -1.99
N ALA A 86 3.35 -3.75 -2.45
CA ALA A 86 3.01 -3.93 -3.86
C ALA A 86 2.14 -2.77 -4.34
N LEU A 87 2.43 -2.31 -5.55
CA LEU A 87 1.60 -1.38 -6.30
C LEU A 87 0.69 -2.19 -7.21
N ASP A 88 -0.60 -2.09 -6.98
CA ASP A 88 -1.68 -2.75 -7.72
C ASP A 88 -2.13 -1.85 -8.87
N TYR A 89 -1.85 -2.29 -10.09
CA TYR A 89 -2.19 -1.63 -11.33
C TYR A 89 -3.46 -2.21 -11.98
N SER A 90 -4.17 -3.09 -11.27
CA SER A 90 -5.40 -3.74 -11.73
C SER A 90 -5.22 -4.35 -13.13
N ASP A 91 -5.92 -3.87 -14.14
CA ASP A 91 -5.90 -4.34 -15.53
C ASP A 91 -4.79 -3.72 -16.41
N LYS A 92 -3.92 -2.83 -15.89
CA LYS A 92 -2.90 -2.14 -16.71
C LYS A 92 -1.63 -2.98 -16.91
N SER A 93 -1.57 -3.66 -18.06
CA SER A 93 -0.52 -4.63 -18.40
C SER A 93 0.92 -4.13 -18.48
N ASP A 94 1.13 -2.82 -18.63
CA ASP A 94 2.45 -2.19 -18.64
C ASP A 94 2.78 -1.48 -17.32
N CYS A 95 1.91 -1.62 -16.32
CA CYS A 95 1.97 -0.93 -15.04
C CYS A 95 2.15 0.59 -15.22
N LYS A 96 1.45 1.17 -16.19
CA LYS A 96 1.35 2.62 -16.37
C LYS A 96 -0.10 3.06 -16.32
N LEU A 97 -0.32 4.14 -15.57
CA LEU A 97 -1.62 4.79 -15.51
C LEU A 97 -1.66 5.92 -16.53
N GLN A 98 -2.84 6.14 -17.11
CA GLN A 98 -3.03 7.16 -18.15
C GLN A 98 -3.08 8.57 -17.55
N LEU A 99 -3.62 8.72 -16.34
CA LEU A 99 -3.72 9.99 -15.64
C LEU A 99 -2.46 10.24 -14.81
N ALA A 100 -1.78 11.35 -15.08
CA ALA A 100 -0.54 11.72 -14.40
C ALA A 100 -0.69 11.87 -12.88
N ASP A 101 -1.88 12.28 -12.42
CA ASP A 101 -2.17 12.51 -11.00
C ASP A 101 -2.80 11.28 -10.31
N SER A 102 -2.99 10.17 -11.04
CA SER A 102 -3.48 8.92 -10.46
C SER A 102 -2.35 8.04 -9.95
N PHE A 103 -2.64 7.28 -8.91
CA PHE A 103 -1.72 6.36 -8.26
C PHE A 103 -2.27 4.93 -8.33
N PRO A 104 -1.42 3.90 -8.49
CA PRO A 104 -1.86 2.53 -8.28
C PRO A 104 -2.25 2.32 -6.82
N MET A 105 -3.12 1.36 -6.53
CA MET A 105 -3.45 1.02 -5.15
C MET A 105 -2.23 0.45 -4.43
N GLU A 106 -2.03 0.82 -3.18
CA GLU A 106 -0.87 0.41 -2.39
C GLU A 106 -1.25 -0.69 -1.40
N LYS A 107 -0.60 -1.85 -1.54
CA LYS A 107 -0.67 -2.98 -0.61
C LYS A 107 0.57 -3.01 0.26
N TYR A 108 0.38 -3.09 1.57
CA TYR A 108 1.47 -3.15 2.54
C TYR A 108 1.49 -4.50 3.24
N PHE A 109 2.59 -5.25 3.10
CA PHE A 109 2.76 -6.55 3.75
C PHE A 109 3.33 -6.35 5.15
N LYS A 110 2.59 -6.76 6.19
CA LYS A 110 2.99 -6.56 7.59
C LYS A 110 4.36 -7.18 7.87
N GLU A 111 5.11 -6.54 8.76
CA GLU A 111 6.39 -7.09 9.22
C GLU A 111 6.16 -8.29 10.17
N GLY A 112 7.05 -9.28 10.10
CA GLY A 112 7.02 -10.44 10.99
C GLY A 112 6.05 -11.53 10.54
N CYS A 113 5.71 -12.43 11.47
CA CYS A 113 4.78 -13.52 11.22
C CYS A 113 3.33 -13.06 11.40
N VAL A 114 2.51 -13.28 10.39
CA VAL A 114 1.09 -12.94 10.41
C VAL A 114 0.26 -14.21 10.46
N LYS A 115 -0.55 -14.35 11.51
CA LYS A 115 -1.45 -15.48 11.68
C LYS A 115 -2.69 -15.31 10.79
N LEU A 116 -2.91 -16.23 9.85
CA LEU A 116 -4.07 -16.23 8.94
C LEU A 116 -5.29 -16.92 9.57
N THR A 117 -5.04 -18.09 10.17
CA THR A 117 -6.02 -18.92 10.89
C THR A 117 -5.41 -19.43 12.18
N ASP A 118 -6.17 -20.16 13.00
CA ASP A 118 -5.64 -20.81 14.20
C ASP A 118 -4.49 -21.80 13.96
N THR A 119 -4.35 -22.24 12.71
CA THR A 119 -3.37 -23.24 12.32
C THR A 119 -2.48 -22.79 11.17
N SER A 120 -2.60 -21.59 10.63
CA SER A 120 -1.76 -21.17 9.50
C SER A 120 -1.26 -19.75 9.65
N SER A 121 -0.11 -19.50 9.07
CA SER A 121 0.53 -18.20 9.08
C SER A 121 1.27 -17.91 7.78
N ILE A 122 1.58 -16.64 7.60
CA ILE A 122 2.32 -16.12 6.46
C ILE A 122 3.41 -15.18 6.96
N LYS A 123 4.55 -15.18 6.29
CA LYS A 123 5.63 -14.22 6.52
C LYS A 123 6.07 -13.67 5.18
N THR A 124 6.22 -12.36 5.12
CA THR A 124 6.81 -11.69 3.96
C THR A 124 8.21 -11.22 4.31
N GLU A 125 9.16 -11.49 3.42
CA GLU A 125 10.54 -11.04 3.53
C GLU A 125 10.92 -10.34 2.24
N ALA A 126 11.68 -9.24 2.33
CA ALA A 126 12.13 -8.53 1.16
C ALA A 126 13.67 -8.46 1.11
N THR A 127 14.18 -8.54 -0.11
CA THR A 127 15.57 -8.28 -0.49
C THR A 127 15.58 -7.16 -1.51
N SER A 128 16.74 -6.66 -1.92
CA SER A 128 16.83 -5.65 -2.98
C SER A 128 16.17 -6.09 -4.30
N ASP A 129 16.18 -7.41 -4.57
CA ASP A 129 15.84 -7.95 -5.88
C ASP A 129 14.50 -8.70 -5.88
N SER A 130 14.01 -9.08 -4.71
CA SER A 130 12.82 -9.93 -4.60
C SER A 130 12.07 -9.78 -3.28
N VAL A 131 10.76 -9.97 -3.34
CA VAL A 131 9.86 -10.18 -2.20
C VAL A 131 9.52 -11.67 -2.13
N LEU A 132 9.77 -12.29 -1.00
CA LEU A 132 9.45 -13.68 -0.69
C LEU A 132 8.18 -13.73 0.15
N VAL A 133 7.21 -14.50 -0.30
CA VAL A 133 5.99 -14.81 0.44
C VAL A 133 6.08 -16.25 0.91
N LEU A 134 6.21 -16.42 2.22
CA LEU A 134 6.41 -17.70 2.91
C LEU A 134 5.10 -18.11 3.59
N THR A 135 4.47 -19.17 3.10
CA THR A 135 3.24 -19.72 3.69
C THR A 135 3.58 -20.91 4.57
N TYR A 136 2.96 -20.96 5.75
CA TYR A 136 3.14 -22.01 6.75
C TYR A 136 1.79 -22.66 7.06
N ASP A 137 1.54 -23.83 6.48
CA ASP A 137 0.36 -24.63 6.80
C ASP A 137 0.54 -25.39 8.11
N LYS A 138 -0.51 -25.44 8.93
CA LYS A 138 -0.54 -26.13 10.23
C LYS A 138 0.46 -25.57 11.27
N VAL A 139 1.07 -24.42 11.00
CA VAL A 139 1.97 -23.70 11.89
C VAL A 139 1.51 -22.23 11.98
N PRO A 140 1.03 -21.76 13.15
CA PRO A 140 0.49 -20.41 13.30
C PRO A 140 1.55 -19.34 13.65
N ASP A 141 2.81 -19.71 13.86
CA ASP A 141 3.88 -18.83 14.33
C ASP A 141 5.10 -18.75 13.40
N CYS A 142 4.95 -19.18 12.14
CA CYS A 142 5.98 -19.17 11.10
C CYS A 142 7.29 -19.86 11.51
N LYS A 143 7.26 -20.81 12.43
CA LYS A 143 8.45 -21.58 12.84
C LYS A 143 8.64 -22.84 11.99
N GLY A 144 9.89 -23.11 11.64
CA GLY A 144 10.25 -24.27 10.82
C GLY A 144 10.26 -23.93 9.33
N GLU A 145 10.10 -24.96 8.49
CA GLU A 145 10.14 -24.79 7.04
C GLU A 145 8.76 -24.35 6.50
N PRO A 146 8.72 -23.37 5.57
CA PRO A 146 7.48 -22.98 4.91
C PRO A 146 6.96 -24.11 4.03
N SER A 147 5.65 -24.33 4.01
CA SER A 147 5.01 -25.29 3.10
C SER A 147 5.01 -24.79 1.65
N LYS A 148 5.03 -23.47 1.45
CA LYS A 148 5.12 -22.84 0.14
C LYS A 148 5.95 -21.56 0.22
N THR A 149 6.82 -21.37 -0.77
CA THR A 149 7.56 -20.12 -0.97
C THR A 149 7.25 -19.60 -2.36
N VAL A 150 6.84 -18.34 -2.45
CA VAL A 150 6.63 -17.64 -3.72
C VAL A 150 7.59 -16.46 -3.79
N THR A 151 8.37 -16.39 -4.86
CA THR A 151 9.30 -15.29 -5.10
C THR A 151 8.72 -14.31 -6.12
N LYS A 152 8.65 -13.04 -5.74
CA LYS A 152 8.17 -11.94 -6.57
C LYS A 152 9.35 -11.02 -6.91
N PRO A 153 9.66 -10.76 -8.18
CA PRO A 153 10.72 -9.82 -8.52
C PRO A 153 10.33 -8.38 -8.14
N VAL A 154 11.28 -7.63 -7.57
CA VAL A 154 11.12 -6.20 -7.29
C VAL A 154 11.23 -5.39 -8.58
N ASP A 155 10.49 -4.27 -8.66
CA ASP A 155 10.52 -3.30 -9.77
C ASP A 155 10.20 -3.86 -11.16
N LYS A 156 9.48 -4.99 -11.21
CA LYS A 156 8.96 -5.57 -12.47
C LYS A 156 7.45 -5.61 -12.44
N CYS A 157 6.84 -5.22 -13.56
CA CYS A 157 5.42 -5.42 -13.80
C CYS A 157 5.15 -6.90 -14.04
N ILE A 158 4.37 -7.53 -13.16
CA ILE A 158 4.01 -8.95 -13.24
C ILE A 158 2.51 -9.15 -13.14
N LEU A 159 1.98 -10.11 -13.88
CA LEU A 159 0.59 -10.53 -13.78
C LEU A 159 0.43 -11.61 -12.71
N GLU A 160 -0.50 -11.40 -11.79
CA GLU A 160 -0.93 -12.39 -10.80
C GLU A 160 -2.43 -12.61 -10.90
N ILE A 161 -2.82 -13.83 -11.30
CA ILE A 161 -4.20 -14.21 -11.58
C ILE A 161 -4.78 -13.36 -12.72
N ASP A 162 -5.27 -12.18 -12.40
CA ASP A 162 -5.93 -11.21 -13.27
C ASP A 162 -5.48 -9.76 -13.01
N THR A 163 -4.53 -9.57 -12.09
CA THR A 163 -4.11 -8.25 -11.61
C THR A 163 -2.62 -8.03 -11.84
N TYR A 164 -2.25 -6.84 -12.34
CA TYR A 164 -0.85 -6.46 -12.55
C TYR A 164 -0.27 -5.77 -11.32
N PHE A 165 0.94 -6.17 -10.93
CA PHE A 165 1.62 -5.63 -9.75
C PHE A 165 3.06 -5.20 -10.06
N ILE A 166 3.54 -4.21 -9.31
CA ILE A 166 4.96 -3.96 -9.09
C ILE A 166 5.25 -4.12 -7.60
N TYR A 167 6.14 -5.06 -7.25
CA TYR A 167 6.59 -5.24 -5.87
C TYR A 167 7.77 -4.33 -5.54
N SER A 168 7.83 -3.84 -4.30
CA SER A 168 8.94 -3.06 -3.78
C SER A 168 9.31 -3.54 -2.37
N SER A 169 10.60 -3.55 -2.08
CA SER A 169 11.17 -4.02 -0.82
C SER A 169 11.08 -3.00 0.32
N GLY A 170 10.55 -1.79 0.08
CA GLY A 170 10.46 -0.72 1.08
C GLY A 170 11.81 -0.08 1.48
N THR A 171 12.93 -0.79 1.33
CA THR A 171 14.30 -0.31 1.61
C THR A 171 14.69 0.92 0.80
N ASN A 172 14.10 1.09 -0.39
CA ASN A 172 14.35 2.24 -1.26
C ASN A 172 13.73 3.55 -0.71
N MET A 173 12.63 3.49 0.03
CA MET A 173 11.99 4.69 0.58
C MET A 173 12.76 5.31 1.75
N ALA A 174 13.36 4.48 2.61
CA ALA A 174 14.23 4.96 3.68
C ALA A 174 15.48 5.67 3.12
N PHE A 175 16.02 5.19 2.00
CA PHE A 175 17.17 5.80 1.34
C PHE A 175 16.82 7.16 0.71
N VAL A 176 15.69 7.28 0.02
CA VAL A 176 15.23 8.55 -0.58
C VAL A 176 14.93 9.59 0.50
N ALA A 177 14.28 9.20 1.60
CA ALA A 177 14.01 10.09 2.74
C ALA A 177 15.31 10.55 3.43
N MET A 178 16.30 9.66 3.58
CA MET A 178 17.59 9.99 4.19
C MET A 178 18.44 10.92 3.31
N VAL A 179 18.48 10.68 1.99
CA VAL A 179 19.19 11.55 1.03
C VAL A 179 18.55 12.94 0.95
N ALA A 180 17.21 13.02 0.95
CA ALA A 180 16.51 14.29 1.01
C ALA A 180 16.79 15.07 2.31
N ALA A 181 16.83 14.37 3.46
CA ALA A 181 17.18 14.99 4.74
C ALA A 181 18.63 15.50 4.78
N LEU A 182 19.57 14.75 4.19
CA LEU A 182 20.99 15.14 4.11
C LEU A 182 21.20 16.35 3.18
N LEU A 183 20.50 16.42 2.05
CA LEU A 183 20.59 17.56 1.13
C LEU A 183 20.04 18.86 1.74
N VAL A 184 19.05 18.77 2.63
CA VAL A 184 18.51 19.93 3.36
C VAL A 184 19.42 20.39 4.49
N LEU A 185 20.26 19.50 5.05
CA LEU A 185 21.25 19.85 6.09
C LEU A 185 22.55 20.46 5.51
N LEU A 186 22.77 20.35 4.21
CA LEU A 186 23.95 20.84 3.49
C LEU A 186 23.72 22.21 2.80
N ILE A 187 22.53 22.80 2.97
CA ILE A 187 22.14 24.14 2.47
C ILE A 187 21.86 25.04 3.68
#